data_AF-G3QZT5-F1
#
_entry.id   AF-G3QZT5-F1
#
_cell.length_a   1.000
_cell.length_b   1.000
_cell.length_c   1.000
_cell.angle_alpha   90.00
_cell.angle_beta   90.00
_cell.angle_gamma   90.00
#
_symmetry.space_group_name_H-M   'P 1'
#
loop_
_entity.id
_entity.type
_entity.pdbx_description
1 polymer ?
#
loop_
_entity_poly.entity_id
_entity_poly.type
_entity_poly.pdbx_seq_one_letter_code
_entity_poly.pdbx_strand_id
1 'polypeptide(L)'
;MEGSGEQPGPQPQHPGDHRIRDGDFVVLKREDVFKAVQVQRRKKVTFEKQWFYLDNVIGHSYGTAFEVTSGGSLQPKKKREEPTAETKEAGTDNRNIVDDGKSQKLTQDDIKALKDKGIKGEEIVQQLIENSTTFRDKTEFAQDKYIKKKKKKYEAIITVVKPSTRILSIMYYAREPGKINHMRYDTLAQMLTLGNIRAGNKMIVMETCAGLVLGAMMERMGGFGSIIQLYPGGGPVRAATACFGFPKSFLSGLYEFPLNKVDSLLHGTFSAEMLSSEPKDSALVEESNGTLEEKQASEQENEDSMAEAPESNHPEDQETMETISQDPEHKGPKERGSKKDYIQEKQRRQEEQRKRHLEAAALLSERNADGLIVASRFHPTPLLLSLLDFVAPSRPFVVYCQYKEPLLECYTKLRERGGVINLRLSETWLRNYQVLPDRSHPKLLMSGGGGYLLSGFTVAMDTLKADTSLKSNASTLESHETEEPAAKKRKCPESDS
;
A
#
# COMPACT_ATOMS: atom_id res chain seq x y z
N MET A 1 50.93 35.54 11.84
CA MET A 1 49.79 34.84 12.48
C MET A 1 48.53 35.34 11.80
N GLU A 2 48.23 34.78 10.64
CA GLU A 2 46.99 35.08 9.91
C GLU A 2 46.01 33.95 10.22
N GLY A 3 44.92 34.29 10.91
CA GLY A 3 43.87 33.35 11.27
C GLY A 3 43.04 33.00 10.04
N SER A 4 43.10 31.73 9.64
CA SER A 4 42.22 31.14 8.65
C SER A 4 40.78 31.16 9.16
N GLY A 5 39.91 31.93 8.49
CA GLY A 5 38.48 31.91 8.73
C GLY A 5 37.88 30.56 8.31
N GLU A 6 37.42 29.79 9.30
CA GLU A 6 36.60 28.61 9.07
C GLU A 6 35.30 29.03 8.35
N GLN A 7 35.02 28.42 7.20
CA GLN A 7 33.70 28.46 6.61
C GLN A 7 32.70 27.81 7.58
N PRO A 8 31.54 28.44 7.85
CA PRO A 8 30.53 27.80 8.69
C PRO A 8 30.05 26.53 8.00
N GLY A 9 30.28 25.38 8.66
CA GLY A 9 29.77 24.09 8.22
C GLY A 9 28.24 24.12 8.06
N PRO A 10 27.67 23.16 7.30
CA PRO A 10 26.23 23.12 7.08
C PRO A 10 25.51 23.06 8.43
N GLN A 11 24.74 24.11 8.73
CA GLN A 11 23.95 24.18 9.94
C GLN A 11 23.01 22.97 10.04
N PRO A 12 22.86 22.36 11.23
CA PRO A 12 21.90 21.29 11.43
C PRO A 12 20.49 21.77 11.06
N GLN A 13 19.80 20.97 10.24
CA GLN A 13 18.50 21.32 9.68
C GLN A 13 17.47 21.56 10.78
N HIS A 14 16.91 22.77 10.83
CA HIS A 14 15.77 23.08 11.69
C HIS A 14 14.60 22.12 11.38
N PRO A 15 13.92 21.55 12.40
CA PRO A 15 12.83 20.58 12.24
C PRO A 15 11.50 21.22 11.80
N GLY A 16 11.52 22.18 10.86
CA GLY A 16 10.37 23.05 10.56
C GLY A 16 10.08 23.36 9.10
N ASP A 17 10.85 22.86 8.13
CA ASP A 17 10.56 23.18 6.72
C ASP A 17 9.65 22.12 6.08
N HIS A 18 8.34 22.27 6.33
CA HIS A 18 7.25 21.42 5.84
C HIS A 18 6.89 21.67 4.35
N ARG A 19 7.86 22.07 3.54
CA ARG A 19 7.68 22.40 2.12
C ARG A 19 8.14 21.25 1.23
N ILE A 20 7.54 21.17 0.05
CA ILE A 20 7.86 20.19 -0.98
C ILE A 20 9.24 20.53 -1.56
N ARG A 21 10.10 19.52 -1.67
CA ARG A 21 11.45 19.65 -2.24
C ARG A 21 11.65 18.73 -3.43
N ASP A 22 12.70 19.00 -4.20
CA ASP A 22 13.16 18.07 -5.23
C ASP A 22 13.68 16.78 -4.57
N GLY A 23 13.41 15.63 -5.18
CA GLY A 23 13.74 14.31 -4.62
C GLY A 23 12.75 13.76 -3.59
N ASP A 24 11.83 14.59 -3.04
CA ASP A 24 10.82 14.15 -2.08
C ASP A 24 9.88 13.10 -2.69
N PHE A 25 9.55 12.08 -1.91
CA PHE A 25 8.40 11.23 -2.21
C PHE A 25 7.12 11.93 -1.79
N VAL A 26 6.16 12.04 -2.71
CA VAL A 26 4.89 12.73 -2.51
C VAL A 26 3.72 11.91 -3.03
N VAL A 27 2.50 12.25 -2.61
CA VAL A 27 1.29 11.68 -3.18
C VAL A 27 0.46 12.76 -3.85
N LEU A 28 0.09 12.51 -5.10
CA LEU A 28 -0.83 13.33 -5.86
C LEU A 28 -2.25 12.90 -5.55
N LYS A 29 -3.15 13.86 -5.29
CA LYS A 29 -4.56 13.63 -5.00
C LYS A 29 -5.42 14.43 -5.98
N ARG A 30 -6.40 13.77 -6.62
CA ARG A 30 -7.51 14.41 -7.33
C ARG A 30 -8.79 13.71 -6.89
N GLU A 31 -9.73 14.47 -6.33
CA GLU A 31 -10.89 13.88 -5.63
C GLU A 31 -10.43 12.83 -4.60
N ASP A 32 -10.94 11.60 -4.68
CA ASP A 32 -10.54 10.47 -3.84
C ASP A 32 -9.49 9.55 -4.49
N VAL A 33 -8.91 9.96 -5.63
CA VAL A 33 -7.88 9.20 -6.36
C VAL A 33 -6.49 9.66 -5.95
N PHE A 34 -5.60 8.69 -5.70
CA PHE A 34 -4.23 8.93 -5.27
C PHE A 34 -3.21 8.28 -6.24
N LYS A 35 -2.03 8.90 -6.41
CA LYS A 35 -0.85 8.32 -7.08
C LYS A 35 0.43 8.82 -6.39
N ALA A 36 1.26 7.90 -5.91
CA ALA A 36 2.55 8.22 -5.31
C ALA A 36 3.60 8.42 -6.41
N VAL A 37 4.45 9.43 -6.25
CA VAL A 37 5.53 9.78 -7.17
C VAL A 37 6.72 10.36 -6.41
N GLN A 38 7.92 10.27 -6.99
CA GLN A 38 9.06 11.04 -6.53
C GLN A 38 9.15 12.34 -7.35
N VAL A 39 9.29 13.47 -6.66
CA VAL A 39 9.53 14.77 -7.30
C VAL A 39 10.90 14.73 -7.95
N GLN A 40 10.95 14.97 -9.25
CA GLN A 40 12.18 15.08 -10.03
C GLN A 40 12.00 16.20 -11.04
N ARG A 41 12.94 17.14 -11.09
CA ARG A 41 12.94 18.22 -12.09
C ARG A 41 12.91 17.69 -13.51
N ARG A 42 12.12 18.34 -14.37
CA ARG A 42 12.00 18.01 -15.81
C ARG A 42 11.56 16.57 -16.09
N LYS A 43 10.91 15.91 -15.12
CA LYS A 43 10.31 14.59 -15.31
C LYS A 43 8.81 14.72 -15.58
N LYS A 44 8.38 14.15 -16.71
CA LYS A 44 6.97 14.05 -17.06
C LYS A 44 6.30 12.99 -16.20
N VAL A 45 5.18 13.34 -15.59
CA VAL A 45 4.33 12.44 -14.80
C VAL A 45 2.93 12.42 -15.39
N THR A 46 2.30 11.24 -15.41
CA THR A 46 0.92 11.05 -15.83
C THR A 46 0.01 10.81 -14.62
N PHE A 47 -1.14 11.48 -14.57
CA PHE A 47 -2.15 11.27 -13.53
C PHE A 47 -3.53 11.66 -14.06
N GLU A 48 -4.53 10.78 -13.90
CA GLU A 48 -5.93 11.01 -14.30
C GLU A 48 -6.07 11.57 -15.73
N LYS A 49 -5.43 10.90 -16.70
CA LYS A 49 -5.43 11.24 -18.15
C LYS A 49 -4.78 12.57 -18.51
N GLN A 50 -3.99 13.15 -17.60
CA GLN A 50 -3.21 14.36 -17.84
C GLN A 50 -1.73 14.08 -17.62
N TRP A 51 -0.89 14.82 -18.33
CA TRP A 51 0.55 14.85 -18.11
C TRP A 51 0.99 16.21 -17.60
N PHE A 52 1.98 16.24 -16.72
CA PHE A 52 2.56 17.49 -16.20
C PHE A 52 3.98 17.28 -15.64
N TYR A 53 4.65 18.40 -15.39
CA TYR A 53 5.93 18.51 -14.70
C TYR A 53 5.74 18.98 -13.26
N LEU A 54 6.55 18.43 -12.35
CA LEU A 54 6.47 18.72 -10.91
C LEU A 54 7.36 19.90 -10.48
N ASP A 55 8.11 20.50 -11.40
CA ASP A 55 9.06 21.58 -11.10
C ASP A 55 8.42 22.73 -10.31
N ASN A 56 7.18 23.11 -10.65
CA ASN A 56 6.49 24.24 -10.04
C ASN A 56 5.85 23.94 -8.67
N VAL A 57 5.83 22.67 -8.23
CA VAL A 57 5.28 22.35 -6.89
C VAL A 57 6.31 22.56 -5.78
N ILE A 58 7.60 22.65 -6.14
CA ILE A 58 8.72 22.83 -5.22
C ILE A 58 8.57 24.16 -4.47
N GLY A 59 8.91 24.16 -3.19
CA GLY A 59 8.83 25.33 -2.31
C GLY A 59 7.44 25.63 -1.77
N HIS A 60 6.39 24.92 -2.21
CA HIS A 60 5.04 25.05 -1.65
C HIS A 60 4.83 24.12 -0.46
N SER A 61 3.87 24.43 0.40
CA SER A 61 3.50 23.55 1.53
C SER A 61 2.74 22.32 1.05
N TYR A 62 2.91 21.19 1.74
CA TYR A 62 2.04 20.04 1.55
C TYR A 62 0.56 20.41 1.79
N GLY A 63 -0.33 19.92 0.94
CA GLY A 63 -1.74 20.30 0.90
C GLY A 63 -2.07 21.43 -0.08
N THR A 64 -1.07 22.03 -0.75
CA THR A 64 -1.29 23.02 -1.81
C THR A 64 -1.99 22.37 -3.00
N ALA A 65 -3.00 23.07 -3.55
CA ALA A 65 -3.74 22.68 -4.74
C ALA A 65 -3.18 23.38 -5.97
N PHE A 66 -3.14 22.67 -7.09
CA PHE A 66 -2.59 23.10 -8.36
C PHE A 66 -3.57 22.81 -9.50
N GLU A 67 -3.53 23.64 -10.53
CA GLU A 67 -4.20 23.42 -11.81
C GLU A 67 -3.15 23.17 -12.90
N VAL A 68 -3.47 22.26 -13.82
CA VAL A 68 -2.63 21.98 -14.99
C VAL A 68 -2.90 23.03 -16.05
N THR A 69 -1.87 23.75 -16.49
CA THR A 69 -1.96 24.73 -17.59
C THR A 69 -1.48 24.13 -18.91
N SER A 70 -1.66 24.89 -19.99
CA SER A 70 -1.09 24.62 -21.32
C SER A 70 0.40 24.29 -21.20
N GLY A 71 0.83 23.19 -21.83
CA GLY A 71 2.22 22.71 -21.75
C GLY A 71 2.57 21.88 -20.51
N GLY A 72 1.58 21.45 -19.71
CA GLY A 72 1.78 20.53 -18.59
C GLY A 72 2.49 21.15 -17.38
N SER A 73 2.43 22.47 -17.23
CA SER A 73 2.93 23.15 -16.04
C SER A 73 1.86 23.17 -14.95
N LEU A 74 2.27 23.04 -13.68
CA LEU A 74 1.37 23.17 -12.54
C LEU A 74 1.41 24.60 -12.00
N GLN A 75 0.24 25.20 -11.78
CA GLN A 75 0.12 26.52 -11.17
C GLN A 75 -0.69 26.44 -9.88
N PRO A 76 -0.24 27.04 -8.77
CA PRO A 76 -0.95 27.00 -7.51
C PRO A 76 -2.30 27.71 -7.64
N LYS A 77 -3.37 27.04 -7.21
CA LYS A 77 -4.72 27.61 -7.20
C LYS A 77 -4.82 28.61 -6.05
N LYS A 78 -5.07 29.88 -6.35
CA LYS A 78 -5.40 30.87 -5.32
C LYS A 78 -6.74 30.49 -4.67
N LYS A 79 -6.82 30.60 -3.34
CA LYS A 79 -8.10 30.45 -2.63
C LYS A 79 -9.06 31.49 -3.20
N ARG A 80 -10.19 31.04 -3.71
CA ARG A 80 -11.28 31.90 -4.15
C ARG A 80 -12.16 32.19 -2.93
N GLU A 81 -12.47 33.46 -2.73
CA GLU A 81 -13.54 33.85 -1.81
C GLU A 81 -14.86 33.33 -2.39
N GLU A 82 -15.68 32.69 -1.56
CA GLU A 82 -16.99 32.25 -2.03
C GLU A 82 -17.78 33.48 -2.49
N PRO A 83 -18.33 33.48 -3.72
CA PRO A 83 -19.16 34.58 -4.15
C PRO A 83 -20.35 34.70 -3.20
N THR A 84 -20.60 35.92 -2.74
CA THR A 84 -21.76 36.29 -1.95
C THR A 84 -23.05 35.78 -2.60
N ALA A 85 -23.98 35.30 -1.77
CA ALA A 85 -25.21 34.66 -2.20
C ALA A 85 -26.07 35.58 -3.08
N GLU A 86 -25.88 35.50 -4.40
CA GLU A 86 -26.88 35.95 -5.36
C GLU A 86 -28.10 35.02 -5.26
N THR A 87 -29.30 35.61 -5.32
CA THR A 87 -30.57 34.91 -5.32
C THR A 87 -30.62 33.89 -6.45
N LYS A 88 -30.36 32.61 -6.14
CA LYS A 88 -30.37 31.52 -7.13
C LYS A 88 -31.81 31.15 -7.44
N GLU A 89 -32.28 31.44 -8.64
CA GLU A 89 -33.55 30.93 -9.15
C GLU A 89 -33.47 29.39 -9.29
N ALA A 90 -34.41 28.68 -8.66
CA ALA A 90 -34.47 27.22 -8.68
C ALA A 90 -35.93 26.73 -8.65
N GLY A 91 -36.20 25.62 -9.33
CA GLY A 91 -37.51 24.95 -9.31
C GLY A 91 -37.73 24.10 -8.05
N THR A 92 -38.98 23.69 -7.81
CA THR A 92 -39.35 22.83 -6.66
C THR A 92 -39.46 21.35 -7.01
N ASP A 93 -39.74 21.03 -8.27
CA ASP A 93 -39.96 19.66 -8.73
C ASP A 93 -39.54 19.48 -10.19
N ASN A 94 -39.51 18.22 -10.63
CA ASN A 94 -39.16 17.84 -11.99
C ASN A 94 -40.37 17.45 -12.84
N ARG A 95 -41.61 17.84 -12.46
CA ARG A 95 -42.83 17.34 -13.12
C ARG A 95 -42.93 17.74 -14.60
N ASN A 96 -42.33 18.88 -14.95
CA ASN A 96 -42.31 19.44 -16.31
C ASN A 96 -40.94 19.30 -16.99
N ILE A 97 -39.96 18.65 -16.36
CA ILE A 97 -38.64 18.42 -16.97
C ILE A 97 -38.73 17.17 -17.84
N VAL A 98 -38.56 17.36 -19.15
CA VAL A 98 -38.56 16.28 -20.16
C VAL A 98 -37.14 16.03 -20.65
N ASP A 99 -36.75 14.76 -20.74
CA ASP A 99 -35.47 14.37 -21.36
C ASP A 99 -35.59 14.34 -22.88
N ASP A 100 -35.55 15.53 -23.48
CA ASP A 100 -35.67 15.74 -24.93
C ASP A 100 -34.37 15.48 -25.71
N GLY A 101 -33.26 15.22 -25.01
CA GLY A 101 -31.91 15.13 -25.58
C GLY A 101 -31.37 16.46 -26.14
N LYS A 102 -32.09 17.58 -25.98
CA LYS A 102 -31.81 18.89 -26.60
C LYS A 102 -31.72 20.02 -25.57
N SER A 103 -31.66 19.67 -24.29
CA SER A 103 -31.53 20.59 -23.16
C SER A 103 -30.21 21.36 -23.12
N GLN A 104 -29.13 20.79 -23.66
CA GLN A 104 -27.83 21.47 -23.81
C GLN A 104 -27.73 22.05 -25.22
N LYS A 105 -27.47 23.36 -25.35
CA LYS A 105 -27.40 24.05 -26.64
C LYS A 105 -26.01 24.02 -27.28
N LEU A 106 -24.97 23.69 -26.53
CA LEU A 106 -23.63 23.45 -27.05
C LEU A 106 -23.46 22.00 -27.53
N THR A 107 -22.86 21.82 -28.70
CA THR A 107 -22.55 20.49 -29.24
C THR A 107 -21.30 19.88 -28.60
N GLN A 108 -21.05 18.60 -28.87
CA GLN A 108 -19.81 17.95 -28.43
C GLN A 108 -18.57 18.60 -29.04
N ASP A 109 -18.65 19.03 -30.30
CA ASP A 109 -17.51 19.63 -31.00
C ASP A 109 -17.23 21.05 -30.52
N ASP A 110 -18.27 21.83 -30.17
CA ASP A 110 -18.09 23.12 -29.48
C ASP A 110 -17.32 22.95 -28.18
N ILE A 111 -17.65 21.93 -27.38
CA ILE A 111 -16.97 21.63 -26.11
C ILE A 111 -15.51 21.22 -26.34
N LYS A 112 -15.19 20.51 -27.42
CA LYS A 112 -13.80 20.20 -27.78
C LYS A 112 -13.08 21.50 -28.16
N ALA A 113 -13.68 22.32 -29.02
CA ALA A 113 -13.11 23.59 -29.44
C ALA A 113 -12.81 24.53 -28.25
N LEU A 114 -13.66 24.57 -27.22
CA LEU A 114 -13.39 25.33 -25.99
C LEU A 114 -12.14 24.82 -25.26
N LYS A 115 -11.93 23.50 -25.19
CA LYS A 115 -10.73 22.90 -24.58
C LYS A 115 -9.49 23.15 -25.43
N ASP A 116 -9.60 23.01 -26.74
CA ASP A 116 -8.48 23.18 -27.68
C ASP A 116 -8.00 24.64 -27.70
N LYS A 117 -8.91 25.60 -27.49
CA LYS A 117 -8.59 27.01 -27.26
C LYS A 117 -7.90 27.27 -25.91
N GLY A 118 -7.76 26.28 -25.04
CA GLY A 118 -7.13 26.42 -23.73
C GLY A 118 -7.96 27.22 -22.72
N ILE A 119 -9.29 27.29 -22.90
CA ILE A 119 -10.18 27.98 -21.97
C ILE A 119 -10.15 27.29 -20.61
N LYS A 120 -10.18 28.08 -19.52
CA LYS A 120 -10.18 27.56 -18.16
C LYS A 120 -11.40 26.65 -17.91
N GLY A 121 -11.18 25.57 -17.16
CA GLY A 121 -12.24 24.60 -16.86
C GLY A 121 -13.47 25.23 -16.21
N GLU A 122 -13.30 26.24 -15.36
CA GLU A 122 -14.38 26.98 -14.73
C GLU A 122 -15.29 27.68 -15.75
N GLU A 123 -14.70 28.35 -16.74
CA GLU A 123 -15.44 29.06 -17.79
C GLU A 123 -16.26 28.08 -18.65
N ILE A 124 -15.69 26.90 -18.93
CA ILE A 124 -16.43 25.82 -19.59
C ILE A 124 -17.64 25.38 -18.76
N VAL A 125 -17.50 25.30 -17.42
CA VAL A 125 -18.63 24.98 -16.54
C VAL A 125 -19.70 26.06 -16.61
N GLN A 126 -19.31 27.34 -16.58
CA GLN A 126 -20.23 28.47 -16.66
C GLN A 126 -21.00 28.49 -17.98
N GLN A 127 -20.32 28.35 -19.12
CA GLN A 127 -21.00 28.27 -20.42
C GLN A 127 -21.94 27.06 -20.54
N LEU A 128 -21.59 25.92 -19.94
CA LEU A 128 -22.45 24.74 -19.89
C LEU A 128 -23.70 24.94 -19.01
N ILE A 129 -23.65 25.84 -18.04
CA ILE A 129 -24.80 26.24 -17.21
C ILE A 129 -25.70 27.17 -18.01
N GLU A 130 -25.14 28.22 -18.60
CA GLU A 130 -25.86 29.22 -19.40
C GLU A 130 -26.56 28.62 -20.61
N ASN A 131 -25.96 27.61 -21.25
CA ASN A 131 -26.52 26.92 -22.41
C ASN A 131 -27.40 25.71 -22.04
N SER A 132 -27.71 25.50 -20.76
CA SER A 132 -28.62 24.44 -20.29
C SER A 132 -30.01 25.02 -20.05
N THR A 133 -30.96 24.76 -20.96
CA THR A 133 -32.34 25.28 -20.83
C THR A 133 -33.04 24.83 -19.56
N THR A 134 -32.72 23.64 -19.07
CA THR A 134 -33.33 23.04 -17.87
C THR A 134 -32.59 23.39 -16.57
N PHE A 135 -31.55 24.24 -16.59
CA PHE A 135 -30.77 24.47 -15.37
C PHE A 135 -31.54 25.24 -14.30
N ARG A 136 -32.22 26.33 -14.67
CA ARG A 136 -33.05 27.13 -13.76
C ARG A 136 -34.26 26.36 -13.22
N ASP A 137 -34.81 25.45 -14.01
CA ASP A 137 -36.00 24.65 -13.63
C ASP A 137 -35.64 23.51 -12.66
N LYS A 138 -34.36 23.19 -12.49
CA LYS A 138 -33.90 22.18 -11.53
C LYS A 138 -34.04 22.69 -10.10
N THR A 139 -34.24 21.74 -9.19
CA THR A 139 -34.09 22.00 -7.76
C THR A 139 -32.67 22.42 -7.41
N GLU A 140 -32.50 23.17 -6.32
CA GLU A 140 -31.18 23.61 -5.84
C GLU A 140 -30.21 22.43 -5.70
N PHE A 141 -30.66 21.31 -5.14
CA PHE A 141 -29.83 20.10 -5.01
C PHE A 141 -29.43 19.49 -6.37
N ALA A 142 -30.32 19.57 -7.36
CA ALA A 142 -30.02 19.10 -8.71
C ALA A 142 -29.07 20.05 -9.46
N GLN A 143 -29.18 21.37 -9.23
CA GLN A 143 -28.22 22.38 -9.71
C GLN A 143 -26.83 22.13 -9.11
N ASP A 144 -26.71 22.00 -7.79
CA ASP A 144 -25.47 21.65 -7.08
C ASP A 144 -24.84 20.37 -7.63
N LYS A 145 -25.66 19.31 -7.79
CA LYS A 145 -25.22 18.01 -8.32
C LYS A 145 -24.73 18.13 -9.76
N TYR A 146 -25.38 18.95 -10.58
CA TYR A 146 -24.96 19.25 -11.95
C TYR A 146 -23.61 19.98 -11.95
N ILE A 147 -23.47 21.07 -11.20
CA ILE A 147 -22.23 21.85 -11.11
C ILE A 147 -21.08 20.95 -10.63
N LYS A 148 -21.27 20.20 -9.55
CA LYS A 148 -20.25 19.28 -9.02
C LYS A 148 -19.79 18.26 -10.06
N LYS A 149 -20.71 17.69 -10.85
CA LYS A 149 -20.40 16.76 -11.95
C LYS A 149 -19.57 17.43 -13.05
N LYS A 150 -19.86 18.69 -13.38
CA LYS A 150 -19.11 19.46 -14.38
C LYS A 150 -17.73 19.87 -13.86
N LYS A 151 -17.64 20.43 -12.65
CA LYS A 151 -16.35 20.77 -12.01
C LYS A 151 -15.41 19.58 -11.93
N LYS A 152 -15.88 18.41 -11.46
CA LYS A 152 -15.05 17.18 -11.41
C LYS A 152 -14.40 16.83 -12.76
N LYS A 153 -15.11 17.09 -13.87
CA LYS A 153 -14.64 16.78 -15.23
C LYS A 153 -13.70 17.86 -15.78
N TYR A 154 -14.04 19.14 -15.63
CA TYR A 154 -13.35 20.25 -16.31
C TYR A 154 -12.37 21.01 -15.41
N GLU A 155 -12.62 21.11 -14.10
CA GLU A 155 -11.69 21.67 -13.13
C GLU A 155 -10.77 20.57 -12.57
N ALA A 156 -9.68 20.28 -13.28
CA ALA A 156 -8.69 19.30 -12.85
C ALA A 156 -7.76 19.86 -11.77
N ILE A 157 -8.23 19.86 -10.53
CA ILE A 157 -7.46 20.29 -9.36
C ILE A 157 -6.66 19.12 -8.79
N ILE A 158 -5.36 19.30 -8.67
CA ILE A 158 -4.43 18.32 -8.11
C ILE A 158 -3.87 18.86 -6.80
N THR A 159 -4.00 18.11 -5.72
CA THR A 159 -3.38 18.45 -4.42
C THR A 159 -2.16 17.58 -4.19
N VAL A 160 -1.03 18.17 -3.81
CA VAL A 160 0.18 17.43 -3.43
C VAL A 160 0.19 17.24 -1.93
N VAL A 161 0.17 16.00 -1.45
CA VAL A 161 0.09 15.67 -0.01
C VAL A 161 1.27 14.81 0.43
N LYS A 162 1.61 14.93 1.72
CA LYS A 162 2.72 14.19 2.31
C LYS A 162 2.36 12.70 2.43
N PRO A 163 3.24 11.76 2.07
CA PRO A 163 3.00 10.34 2.28
C PRO A 163 2.74 10.03 3.75
N SER A 164 1.84 9.08 3.99
CA SER A 164 1.56 8.52 5.32
C SER A 164 0.90 7.16 5.16
N THR A 165 0.91 6.34 6.21
CA THR A 165 0.21 5.04 6.23
C THR A 165 -1.24 5.20 5.77
N ARG A 166 -1.94 6.22 6.28
CA ARG A 166 -3.34 6.51 5.92
C ARG A 166 -3.51 6.68 4.41
N ILE A 167 -2.68 7.50 3.78
CA ILE A 167 -2.85 7.83 2.36
C ILE A 167 -2.38 6.68 1.47
N LEU A 168 -1.23 6.08 1.79
CA LEU A 168 -0.67 4.99 0.99
C LEU A 168 -1.53 3.73 1.07
N SER A 169 -2.07 3.39 2.24
CA SER A 169 -2.97 2.23 2.36
C SER A 169 -4.30 2.42 1.62
N ILE A 170 -4.89 3.62 1.66
CA ILE A 170 -6.06 3.95 0.83
C ILE A 170 -5.71 3.86 -0.67
N MET A 171 -4.57 4.42 -1.06
CA MET A 171 -4.09 4.40 -2.45
C MET A 171 -3.90 2.97 -2.96
N TYR A 172 -3.17 2.12 -2.23
CA TYR A 172 -2.91 0.75 -2.65
C TYR A 172 -4.20 -0.06 -2.72
N TYR A 173 -5.11 0.07 -1.75
CA TYR A 173 -6.39 -0.64 -1.80
C TYR A 173 -7.26 -0.22 -2.99
N ALA A 174 -7.22 1.06 -3.37
CA ALA A 174 -8.00 1.56 -4.50
C ALA A 174 -7.36 1.28 -5.87
N ARG A 175 -6.03 1.37 -5.97
CA ARG A 175 -5.30 1.31 -7.25
C ARG A 175 -4.69 -0.06 -7.56
N GLU A 176 -4.20 -0.75 -6.53
CA GLU A 176 -3.38 -1.97 -6.65
C GLU A 176 -3.73 -3.01 -5.55
N PRO A 177 -5.02 -3.33 -5.31
CA PRO A 177 -5.42 -4.17 -4.18
C PRO A 177 -4.78 -5.56 -4.23
N GLY A 178 -4.56 -6.12 -5.42
CA GLY A 178 -3.88 -7.41 -5.60
C GLY A 178 -2.45 -7.44 -5.05
N LYS A 179 -1.71 -6.32 -5.13
CA LYS A 179 -0.32 -6.22 -4.61
C LYS A 179 -0.25 -6.26 -3.08
N ILE A 180 -1.37 -6.05 -2.41
CA ILE A 180 -1.48 -6.05 -0.95
C ILE A 180 -2.47 -7.09 -0.42
N ASN A 181 -2.74 -8.13 -1.22
CA ASN A 181 -3.65 -9.23 -0.87
C ASN A 181 -5.05 -8.74 -0.45
N HIS A 182 -5.54 -7.66 -1.07
CA HIS A 182 -6.81 -7.01 -0.76
C HIS A 182 -6.96 -6.55 0.70
N MET A 183 -5.86 -6.29 1.40
CA MET A 183 -5.87 -5.77 2.76
C MET A 183 -6.41 -4.34 2.78
N ARG A 184 -7.57 -4.12 3.39
CA ARG A 184 -8.14 -2.78 3.50
C ARG A 184 -7.40 -1.97 4.58
N TYR A 185 -7.41 -0.65 4.43
CA TYR A 185 -6.69 0.27 5.32
C TYR A 185 -7.21 0.26 6.77
N ASP A 186 -8.49 -0.02 7.00
CA ASP A 186 -9.03 -0.26 8.36
C ASP A 186 -8.50 -1.56 8.97
N THR A 187 -8.37 -2.64 8.18
CA THR A 187 -7.74 -3.89 8.60
C THR A 187 -6.28 -3.68 8.99
N LEU A 188 -5.51 -2.94 8.18
CA LEU A 188 -4.13 -2.57 8.49
C LEU A 188 -4.04 -1.78 9.81
N ALA A 189 -4.95 -0.82 10.04
CA ALA A 189 -5.00 -0.07 11.29
C ALA A 189 -5.24 -0.97 12.51
N GLN A 190 -6.12 -1.98 12.38
CA GLN A 190 -6.32 -2.98 13.42
C GLN A 190 -5.06 -3.82 13.67
N MET A 191 -4.34 -4.24 12.62
CA MET A 191 -3.10 -4.99 12.78
C MET A 191 -2.05 -4.23 13.59
N LEU A 192 -1.86 -2.94 13.27
CA LEU A 192 -0.90 -2.09 14.00
C LEU A 192 -1.29 -1.90 15.47
N THR A 193 -2.59 -1.90 15.77
CA THR A 193 -3.12 -1.70 17.12
C THR A 193 -3.08 -2.99 17.93
N LEU A 194 -3.60 -4.09 17.38
CA LEU A 194 -3.58 -5.42 18.00
C LEU A 194 -2.15 -5.95 18.19
N GLY A 195 -1.24 -5.61 17.27
CA GLY A 195 0.18 -5.90 17.38
C GLY A 195 0.95 -4.98 18.32
N ASN A 196 0.29 -3.97 18.93
CA ASN A 196 0.90 -2.99 19.83
C ASN A 196 2.18 -2.35 19.26
N ILE A 197 2.12 -1.95 17.98
CA ILE A 197 3.29 -1.41 17.27
C ILE A 197 3.61 -0.01 17.80
N ARG A 198 4.81 0.15 18.34
CA ARG A 198 5.30 1.38 18.97
C ARG A 198 6.84 1.42 19.00
N ALA A 199 7.36 2.62 19.19
CA ALA A 199 8.79 2.88 19.38
C ALA A 199 9.40 1.98 20.46
N GLY A 200 10.58 1.42 20.16
CA GLY A 200 11.38 0.60 21.08
C GLY A 200 11.15 -0.91 20.97
N ASN A 201 10.09 -1.37 20.30
CA ASN A 201 9.85 -2.80 20.11
C ASN A 201 10.92 -3.46 19.22
N LYS A 202 11.19 -4.74 19.45
CA LYS A 202 11.82 -5.67 18.49
C LYS A 202 10.74 -6.46 17.74
N MET A 203 10.42 -6.10 16.51
CA MET A 203 9.31 -6.69 15.75
C MET A 203 9.80 -7.69 14.70
N ILE A 204 9.05 -8.78 14.50
CA ILE A 204 9.19 -9.67 13.35
C ILE A 204 8.04 -9.42 12.38
N VAL A 205 8.35 -9.30 11.09
CA VAL A 205 7.34 -9.18 10.04
C VAL A 205 7.61 -10.13 8.88
N MET A 206 6.59 -10.87 8.47
CA MET A 206 6.57 -11.63 7.22
C MET A 206 5.47 -11.05 6.33
N GLU A 207 5.88 -10.33 5.27
CA GLU A 207 4.92 -9.72 4.35
C GLU A 207 5.22 -9.98 2.87
N THR A 208 4.16 -10.01 2.07
CA THR A 208 4.25 -9.88 0.61
C THR A 208 3.28 -8.82 0.11
N CYS A 209 3.16 -7.71 0.84
CA CYS A 209 2.25 -6.60 0.58
C CYS A 209 3.00 -5.38 0.02
N ALA A 210 3.92 -5.62 -0.92
CA ALA A 210 4.74 -4.61 -1.58
C ALA A 210 5.60 -3.70 -0.67
N GLY A 211 5.78 -4.01 0.62
CA GLY A 211 6.46 -3.14 1.58
C GLY A 211 5.52 -2.28 2.42
N LEU A 212 4.20 -2.39 2.24
CA LEU A 212 3.23 -1.48 2.84
C LEU A 212 3.06 -1.72 4.34
N VAL A 213 3.04 -2.98 4.79
CA VAL A 213 2.92 -3.31 6.22
C VAL A 213 4.21 -2.92 6.93
N LEU A 214 5.37 -3.23 6.33
CA LEU A 214 6.67 -2.77 6.84
C LEU A 214 6.69 -1.25 7.00
N GLY A 215 6.31 -0.50 5.95
CA GLY A 215 6.31 0.96 5.99
C GLY A 215 5.39 1.50 7.08
N ALA A 216 4.21 0.91 7.26
CA ALA A 216 3.29 1.29 8.32
C ALA A 216 3.86 1.02 9.73
N MET A 217 4.57 -0.10 9.91
CA MET A 217 5.27 -0.41 11.16
C MET A 217 6.40 0.59 11.41
N MET A 218 7.21 0.89 10.40
CA MET A 218 8.30 1.88 10.48
C MET A 218 7.77 3.27 10.85
N GLU A 219 6.65 3.71 10.26
CA GLU A 219 6.01 4.99 10.61
C GLU A 219 5.61 5.04 12.09
N ARG A 220 5.05 3.95 12.63
CA ARG A 220 4.62 3.84 14.03
C ARG A 220 5.77 3.69 15.02
N MET A 221 6.89 3.12 14.59
CA MET A 221 8.09 2.93 15.42
C MET A 221 9.03 4.14 15.40
N GLY A 222 8.94 5.00 14.39
CA GLY A 222 9.64 6.29 14.36
C GLY A 222 11.17 6.20 14.37
N GLY A 223 11.73 5.07 13.94
CA GLY A 223 13.18 4.81 13.95
C GLY A 223 13.72 4.25 15.28
N PHE A 224 12.86 3.95 16.26
CA PHE A 224 13.26 3.38 17.54
C PHE A 224 12.91 1.89 17.63
N GLY A 225 13.86 1.06 18.05
CA GLY A 225 13.72 -0.39 18.11
C GLY A 225 14.30 -1.06 16.86
N SER A 226 13.82 -2.26 16.55
CA SER A 226 14.28 -3.01 15.38
C SER A 226 13.15 -3.79 14.72
N ILE A 227 13.24 -3.97 13.40
CA ILE A 227 12.31 -4.78 12.61
C ILE A 227 13.13 -5.82 11.85
N ILE A 228 12.75 -7.09 11.99
CA ILE A 228 13.32 -8.21 11.25
C ILE A 228 12.29 -8.65 10.21
N GLN A 229 12.56 -8.32 8.94
CA GLN A 229 11.72 -8.70 7.82
C GLN A 229 12.13 -10.06 7.26
N LEU A 230 11.24 -11.03 7.38
CA LEU A 230 11.38 -12.31 6.70
C LEU A 230 10.87 -12.17 5.26
N TYR A 231 11.62 -12.71 4.31
CA TYR A 231 11.26 -12.60 2.89
C TYR A 231 11.40 -13.92 2.13
N PRO A 232 10.51 -14.17 1.16
CA PRO A 232 10.66 -15.28 0.21
C PRO A 232 11.54 -14.87 -0.99
N GLY A 233 12.04 -15.86 -1.74
CA GLY A 233 12.80 -15.60 -2.98
C GLY A 233 14.14 -14.90 -2.75
N GLY A 234 14.57 -14.09 -3.72
CA GLY A 234 15.89 -13.45 -3.72
C GLY A 234 16.02 -12.16 -2.90
N GLY A 235 14.92 -11.61 -2.35
CA GLY A 235 14.97 -10.38 -1.56
C GLY A 235 13.60 -9.84 -1.15
N PRO A 236 13.54 -8.95 -0.15
CA PRO A 236 12.29 -8.31 0.27
C PRO A 236 11.79 -7.29 -0.75
N VAL A 237 10.47 -7.22 -0.94
CA VAL A 237 9.82 -6.17 -1.74
C VAL A 237 9.55 -4.96 -0.86
N ARG A 238 10.08 -3.78 -1.24
CA ARG A 238 9.96 -2.52 -0.48
C ARG A 238 9.48 -1.32 -1.31
N ALA A 239 8.79 -1.57 -2.43
CA ALA A 239 8.32 -0.51 -3.33
C ALA A 239 7.39 0.49 -2.63
N ALA A 240 6.42 0.02 -1.85
CA ALA A 240 5.53 0.86 -1.05
C ALA A 240 6.28 1.55 0.10
N THR A 241 7.26 0.88 0.70
CA THR A 241 8.10 1.44 1.78
C THR A 241 8.87 2.67 1.30
N ALA A 242 9.42 2.62 0.07
CA ALA A 242 10.10 3.76 -0.53
C ALA A 242 9.19 4.99 -0.65
N CYS A 243 7.89 4.80 -0.94
CA CYS A 243 6.93 5.89 -1.05
C CYS A 243 6.71 6.66 0.27
N PHE A 244 7.09 6.13 1.43
CA PHE A 244 7.02 6.87 2.69
C PHE A 244 8.10 7.95 2.81
N GLY A 245 9.21 7.85 2.07
CA GLY A 245 10.32 8.80 2.14
C GLY A 245 11.00 8.83 3.52
N PHE A 246 11.17 7.66 4.16
CA PHE A 246 11.78 7.60 5.49
C PHE A 246 13.25 8.10 5.49
N PRO A 247 13.69 8.78 6.56
CA PRO A 247 15.09 9.12 6.75
C PRO A 247 15.98 7.87 6.81
N LYS A 248 17.24 8.00 6.40
CA LYS A 248 18.24 6.91 6.49
C LYS A 248 18.40 6.35 7.91
N SER A 249 18.14 7.16 8.95
CA SER A 249 18.19 6.72 10.35
C SER A 249 17.19 5.59 10.66
N PHE A 250 16.12 5.42 9.88
CA PHE A 250 15.15 4.34 10.09
C PHE A 250 15.68 3.00 9.58
N LEU A 251 16.71 3.01 8.74
CA LEU A 251 17.27 1.79 8.12
C LEU A 251 18.26 1.07 9.05
N SER A 252 18.83 1.75 10.04
CA SER A 252 19.82 1.15 10.95
C SER A 252 19.24 -0.01 11.77
N GLY A 253 17.97 0.11 12.20
CA GLY A 253 17.22 -0.92 12.91
C GLY A 253 16.44 -1.90 12.00
N LEU A 254 16.57 -1.78 10.67
CA LEU A 254 15.89 -2.65 9.71
C LEU A 254 16.78 -3.81 9.29
N TYR A 255 16.36 -5.02 9.61
CA TYR A 255 17.03 -6.27 9.29
C TYR A 255 16.19 -7.10 8.33
N GLU A 256 16.85 -8.01 7.63
CA GLU A 256 16.21 -8.92 6.68
C GLU A 256 16.83 -10.30 6.76
N PHE A 257 16.00 -11.33 6.68
CA PHE A 257 16.46 -12.72 6.76
C PHE A 257 15.62 -13.62 5.83
N PRO A 258 16.25 -14.51 5.05
CA PRO A 258 15.54 -15.33 4.08
C PRO A 258 14.68 -16.40 4.76
N LEU A 259 13.40 -16.45 4.40
CA LEU A 259 12.41 -17.35 4.99
C LEU A 259 12.78 -18.84 4.82
N ASN A 260 13.44 -19.20 3.72
CA ASN A 260 13.85 -20.57 3.43
C ASN A 260 14.97 -21.10 4.36
N LYS A 261 15.57 -20.27 5.22
CA LYS A 261 16.57 -20.66 6.21
C LYS A 261 16.01 -20.71 7.65
N VAL A 262 14.73 -20.38 7.84
CA VAL A 262 14.10 -20.36 9.17
C VAL A 262 14.13 -21.72 9.84
N ASP A 263 13.85 -22.80 9.11
CA ASP A 263 13.89 -24.16 9.65
C ASP A 263 15.29 -24.52 10.18
N SER A 264 16.34 -24.23 9.40
CA SER A 264 17.73 -24.45 9.83
C SER A 264 18.09 -23.61 11.06
N LEU A 265 17.54 -22.39 11.16
CA LEU A 265 17.77 -21.52 12.31
C LEU A 265 17.10 -22.04 13.58
N LEU A 266 15.88 -22.57 13.48
CA LEU A 266 15.15 -23.15 14.61
C LEU A 266 15.85 -24.40 15.18
N HIS A 267 16.45 -25.20 14.29
CA HIS A 267 17.16 -26.44 14.66
C HIS A 267 18.66 -26.24 14.95
N GLY A 268 19.18 -25.01 14.87
CA GLY A 268 20.60 -24.72 15.12
C GLY A 268 21.58 -25.26 14.07
N THR A 269 21.08 -25.64 12.89
CA THR A 269 21.89 -26.16 11.77
C THR A 269 22.25 -25.06 10.75
N PHE A 270 21.89 -23.81 11.03
CA PHE A 270 22.19 -22.67 10.18
C PHE A 270 23.70 -22.37 10.15
N SER A 271 24.29 -22.36 8.95
CA SER A 271 25.68 -21.93 8.70
C SER A 271 25.72 -20.72 7.75
N ALA A 272 26.69 -19.83 7.95
CA ALA A 272 26.94 -18.67 7.10
C ALA A 272 27.21 -19.05 5.63
N GLU A 273 27.69 -20.26 5.38
CA GLU A 273 27.91 -20.83 4.05
C GLU A 273 26.58 -21.13 3.32
N MET A 274 25.49 -21.34 4.06
CA MET A 274 24.17 -21.62 3.45
C MET A 274 23.53 -20.38 2.81
N LEU A 275 24.11 -19.19 3.02
CA LEU A 275 23.67 -17.93 2.41
C LEU A 275 24.28 -17.69 1.02
N SER A 276 25.26 -18.49 0.59
CA SER A 276 26.01 -18.26 -0.66
C SER A 276 25.55 -19.13 -1.84
N SER A 277 24.63 -20.07 -1.66
CA SER A 277 24.19 -20.97 -2.73
C SER A 277 23.05 -20.37 -3.56
N GLU A 278 23.35 -19.85 -4.75
CA GLU A 278 22.38 -19.83 -5.85
C GLU A 278 22.18 -21.27 -6.39
N PRO A 279 21.02 -21.58 -7.00
CA PRO A 279 20.85 -22.82 -7.73
C PRO A 279 21.86 -22.86 -8.89
N LYS A 280 22.62 -23.95 -9.00
CA LYS A 280 23.39 -24.23 -10.21
C LYS A 280 22.40 -24.51 -11.33
N ASP A 281 22.21 -23.57 -12.25
CA ASP A 281 21.75 -23.90 -13.60
C ASP A 281 22.85 -24.72 -14.27
N SER A 282 22.77 -26.04 -14.12
CA SER A 282 23.53 -26.98 -14.92
C SER A 282 22.76 -27.24 -16.22
N ALA A 283 23.03 -26.41 -17.22
CA ALA A 283 22.86 -26.76 -18.63
C ALA A 283 24.01 -26.12 -19.41
N LEU A 284 25.19 -26.74 -19.31
CA LEU A 284 26.24 -26.58 -20.30
C LEU A 284 25.80 -27.38 -21.53
N VAL A 285 25.45 -26.68 -22.60
CA VAL A 285 25.68 -27.20 -23.95
C VAL A 285 26.97 -26.55 -24.40
N GLU A 286 28.03 -27.36 -24.41
CA GLU A 286 29.27 -27.05 -25.10
C GLU A 286 28.96 -26.72 -26.55
N GLU A 287 29.56 -25.66 -27.10
CA GLU A 287 30.10 -25.80 -28.45
C GLU A 287 31.25 -24.83 -28.71
N SER A 288 32.30 -25.43 -29.25
CA SER A 288 33.63 -24.89 -29.46
C SER A 288 33.66 -23.92 -30.65
N ASN A 289 34.51 -22.91 -30.53
CA ASN A 289 34.90 -22.02 -31.61
C ASN A 289 35.53 -22.81 -32.78
N GLY A 290 35.12 -22.48 -34.01
CA GLY A 290 35.74 -22.92 -35.25
C GLY A 290 35.27 -22.09 -36.45
N THR A 291 36.02 -21.06 -36.78
CA THR A 291 35.97 -20.18 -37.97
C THR A 291 36.01 -20.92 -39.31
N LEU A 292 35.19 -20.54 -40.30
CA LEU A 292 35.58 -20.00 -41.63
C LEU A 292 34.41 -19.95 -42.64
N GLU A 293 34.39 -18.84 -43.39
CA GLU A 293 34.02 -18.65 -44.81
C GLU A 293 32.56 -18.55 -45.32
N GLU A 294 32.30 -17.32 -45.80
CA GLU A 294 31.65 -16.85 -47.04
C GLU A 294 30.46 -17.59 -47.70
N LYS A 295 29.40 -16.76 -47.90
CA LYS A 295 28.58 -16.56 -49.11
C LYS A 295 27.88 -17.78 -49.76
N GLN A 296 26.55 -17.72 -49.87
CA GLN A 296 25.84 -17.30 -51.10
C GLN A 296 24.31 -17.38 -50.95
N ALA A 297 23.63 -16.58 -51.77
CA ALA A 297 22.20 -16.35 -51.85
C ALA A 297 21.46 -17.35 -52.76
N SER A 298 20.13 -17.46 -52.58
CA SER A 298 19.03 -17.66 -53.56
C SER A 298 17.87 -18.35 -52.82
N GLU A 299 16.73 -17.69 -52.61
CA GLU A 299 15.61 -17.45 -53.55
C GLU A 299 14.76 -18.69 -53.88
N GLN A 300 13.48 -18.57 -53.48
CA GLN A 300 12.26 -19.04 -54.16
C GLN A 300 11.94 -20.56 -54.09
N GLU A 301 10.70 -21.03 -53.92
CA GLU A 301 9.39 -20.51 -54.34
C GLU A 301 8.25 -21.29 -53.62
N ASN A 302 7.09 -20.61 -53.40
CA ASN A 302 5.67 -21.03 -53.55
C ASN A 302 5.17 -22.45 -53.13
N GLU A 303 3.94 -22.71 -52.69
CA GLU A 303 2.58 -22.13 -52.85
C GLU A 303 1.70 -22.87 -51.78
N ASP A 304 0.89 -22.24 -50.93
CA ASP A 304 -0.44 -21.64 -51.15
C ASP A 304 -1.62 -22.57 -50.77
N SER A 305 -2.50 -22.13 -49.87
CA SER A 305 -3.96 -22.29 -49.97
C SER A 305 -4.73 -21.44 -48.94
N MET A 306 -5.68 -20.69 -49.48
CA MET A 306 -6.52 -19.63 -48.90
C MET A 306 -7.64 -20.10 -47.95
N ALA A 307 -8.15 -19.19 -47.10
CA ALA A 307 -9.56 -18.72 -47.14
C ALA A 307 -9.87 -17.63 -46.08
N GLU A 308 -10.10 -16.41 -46.60
CA GLU A 308 -11.08 -15.35 -46.30
C GLU A 308 -11.42 -14.82 -44.88
N ALA A 309 -11.54 -13.48 -44.85
CA ALA A 309 -11.79 -12.55 -43.74
C ALA A 309 -13.31 -12.35 -43.41
N PRO A 310 -13.71 -11.50 -42.44
CA PRO A 310 -13.66 -10.04 -42.63
C PRO A 310 -13.28 -9.20 -41.39
N GLU A 311 -12.89 -7.96 -41.71
CA GLU A 311 -12.53 -6.86 -40.82
C GLU A 311 -13.63 -6.47 -39.82
N SER A 312 -13.23 -6.11 -38.59
CA SER A 312 -13.91 -5.07 -37.82
C SER A 312 -12.89 -4.25 -37.03
N ASN A 313 -12.89 -2.95 -37.33
CA ASN A 313 -12.08 -1.92 -36.68
C ASN A 313 -12.64 -1.61 -35.28
N HIS A 314 -11.86 -1.87 -34.24
CA HIS A 314 -11.94 -1.15 -32.96
C HIS A 314 -10.58 -1.18 -32.27
N PRO A 315 -9.90 -0.04 -32.07
CA PRO A 315 -8.77 0.00 -31.14
C PRO A 315 -9.31 0.09 -29.72
N GLU A 316 -9.26 -1.03 -29.00
CA GLU A 316 -9.31 -1.04 -27.55
C GLU A 316 -7.96 -0.55 -27.02
N ASP A 317 -7.92 0.68 -26.51
CA ASP A 317 -6.81 1.17 -25.69
C ASP A 317 -6.78 0.37 -24.37
N GLN A 318 -6.12 -0.78 -24.40
CA GLN A 318 -5.65 -1.47 -23.21
C GLN A 318 -4.50 -0.66 -22.60
N GLU A 319 -4.80 0.13 -21.57
CA GLU A 319 -3.78 0.73 -20.70
C GLU A 319 -3.04 -0.38 -19.92
N THR A 320 -2.02 -0.98 -20.55
CA THR A 320 -1.03 -1.82 -19.88
C THR A 320 0.12 -0.99 -19.31
N MET A 321 0.21 -1.03 -17.97
CA MET A 321 1.43 -1.03 -17.14
C MET A 321 2.40 0.18 -17.19
N GLU A 322 2.32 1.02 -16.15
CA GLU A 322 3.52 1.48 -15.43
C GLU A 322 3.67 0.63 -14.16
N THR A 323 4.33 -0.52 -14.31
CA THR A 323 4.90 -1.23 -13.17
C THR A 323 5.93 -0.30 -12.54
N ILE A 324 5.82 -0.05 -11.23
CA ILE A 324 6.92 0.50 -10.44
C ILE A 324 8.00 -0.58 -10.45
N SER A 325 8.81 -0.55 -11.51
CA SER A 325 10.02 -1.32 -11.65
C SER A 325 10.96 -0.91 -10.54
N GLN A 326 11.63 -1.90 -9.95
CA GLN A 326 12.84 -1.71 -9.18
C GLN A 326 13.77 -0.77 -9.95
N ASP A 327 14.39 0.17 -9.24
CA ASP A 327 15.44 1.10 -9.70
C ASP A 327 15.72 1.15 -11.21
N PRO A 328 15.36 2.24 -11.92
CA PRO A 328 16.18 2.71 -13.00
C PRO A 328 17.26 3.60 -12.37
N GLU A 329 18.42 3.01 -12.10
CA GLU A 329 19.67 3.76 -12.04
C GLU A 329 19.69 4.78 -13.18
N HIS A 330 20.00 6.01 -12.80
CA HIS A 330 20.16 7.15 -13.69
C HIS A 330 21.21 6.81 -14.77
N LYS A 331 20.78 6.39 -15.97
CA LYS A 331 21.66 6.40 -17.15
C LYS A 331 21.78 7.83 -17.64
N GLY A 332 22.60 8.61 -16.92
CA GLY A 332 23.49 9.56 -17.59
C GLY A 332 24.41 8.81 -18.56
N PRO A 333 25.25 9.50 -19.36
CA PRO A 333 26.10 8.84 -20.33
C PRO A 333 26.85 7.71 -19.63
N LYS A 334 26.60 6.47 -20.05
CA LYS A 334 27.29 5.29 -19.50
C LYS A 334 28.77 5.46 -19.79
N GLU A 335 29.53 5.98 -18.83
CA GLU A 335 30.91 5.53 -18.69
C GLU A 335 30.84 4.01 -18.57
N ARG A 336 31.46 3.32 -19.53
CA ARG A 336 31.60 1.86 -19.52
C ARG A 336 32.47 1.51 -18.32
N GLY A 337 31.87 1.36 -17.14
CA GLY A 337 32.48 0.66 -16.03
C GLY A 337 32.94 -0.71 -16.51
N SER A 338 34.16 -1.10 -16.13
CA SER A 338 34.72 -2.38 -16.56
C SER A 338 33.85 -3.51 -16.02
N LYS A 339 33.69 -4.61 -16.77
CA LYS A 339 32.99 -5.83 -16.26
C LYS A 339 33.54 -6.26 -14.90
N LYS A 340 34.81 -5.97 -14.61
CA LYS A 340 35.48 -6.21 -13.34
C LYS A 340 34.87 -5.41 -12.18
N ASP A 341 34.55 -4.13 -12.41
CA ASP A 341 34.02 -3.22 -11.38
C ASP A 341 32.61 -3.67 -10.94
N TYR A 342 31.78 -4.12 -11.90
CA TYR A 342 30.45 -4.66 -11.61
C TYR A 342 30.51 -5.96 -10.80
N ILE A 343 31.44 -6.87 -11.12
CA ILE A 343 31.63 -8.11 -10.38
C ILE A 343 32.07 -7.81 -8.94
N GLN A 344 33.00 -6.86 -8.76
CA GLN A 344 33.45 -6.44 -7.44
C GLN A 344 32.32 -5.80 -6.61
N GLU A 345 31.51 -4.92 -7.20
CA GLU A 345 30.35 -4.33 -6.52
C GLU A 345 29.29 -5.38 -6.17
N LYS A 346 29.05 -6.36 -7.06
CA LYS A 346 28.17 -7.50 -6.77
C LYS A 346 28.66 -8.29 -5.55
N GLN A 347 29.96 -8.62 -5.48
CA GLN A 347 30.54 -9.32 -4.34
C GLN A 347 30.46 -8.51 -3.05
N ARG A 348 30.70 -7.19 -3.12
CA ARG A 348 30.56 -6.28 -1.96
C ARG A 348 29.14 -6.30 -1.41
N ARG A 349 28.13 -6.19 -2.27
CA ARG A 349 26.70 -6.25 -1.88
C ARG A 349 26.32 -7.60 -1.29
N GLN A 350 26.82 -8.70 -1.87
CA GLN A 350 26.57 -10.05 -1.34
C GLN A 350 27.17 -10.23 0.07
N GLU A 351 28.39 -9.75 0.30
CA GLU A 351 29.01 -9.83 1.63
C GLU A 351 28.31 -8.94 2.65
N GLU A 352 27.89 -7.73 2.26
CA GLU A 352 27.12 -6.83 3.12
C GLU A 352 25.75 -7.42 3.48
N GLN A 353 25.06 -8.03 2.51
CA GLN A 353 23.81 -8.77 2.74
C GLN A 353 24.04 -9.98 3.65
N ARG A 354 25.10 -10.76 3.40
CA ARG A 354 25.47 -11.92 4.24
C ARG A 354 25.67 -11.48 5.68
N LYS A 355 26.46 -10.44 5.91
CA LYS A 355 26.67 -9.85 7.24
C LYS A 355 25.33 -9.46 7.88
N ARG A 356 24.46 -8.79 7.13
CA ARG A 356 23.14 -8.37 7.64
C ARG A 356 22.24 -9.56 7.99
N HIS A 357 22.30 -10.65 7.24
CA HIS A 357 21.58 -11.88 7.55
C HIS A 357 22.11 -12.57 8.80
N LEU A 358 23.43 -12.58 9.04
CA LEU A 358 24.00 -13.12 10.28
C LEU A 358 23.55 -12.32 11.51
N GLU A 359 23.55 -10.98 11.41
CA GLU A 359 23.03 -10.12 12.47
C GLU A 359 21.54 -10.41 12.73
N ALA A 360 20.73 -10.53 11.67
CA ALA A 360 19.32 -10.87 11.79
C ALA A 360 19.11 -12.26 12.41
N ALA A 361 19.91 -13.25 12.04
CA ALA A 361 19.86 -14.61 12.57
C ALA A 361 20.19 -14.64 14.06
N ALA A 362 21.20 -13.88 14.50
CA ALA A 362 21.55 -13.74 15.91
C ALA A 362 20.38 -13.13 16.70
N LEU A 363 19.78 -12.04 16.20
CA LEU A 363 18.65 -11.38 16.83
C LEU A 363 17.40 -12.28 16.91
N LEU A 364 17.14 -13.10 15.89
CA LEU A 364 16.06 -14.10 15.91
C LEU A 364 16.35 -15.22 16.93
N SER A 365 17.60 -15.68 17.02
CA SER A 365 18.01 -16.76 17.92
C SER A 365 17.88 -16.40 19.40
N GLU A 366 17.81 -15.11 19.75
CA GLU A 366 17.50 -14.65 21.10
C GLU A 366 16.07 -15.00 21.56
N ARG A 367 15.15 -15.30 20.62
CA ARG A 367 13.75 -15.69 20.89
C ARG A 367 12.99 -14.72 21.81
N ASN A 368 13.33 -13.43 21.71
CA ASN A 368 12.83 -12.38 22.59
C ASN A 368 12.11 -11.25 21.84
N ALA A 369 11.55 -11.52 20.66
CA ALA A 369 10.82 -10.50 19.90
C ALA A 369 9.56 -10.03 20.65
N ASP A 370 9.22 -8.75 20.50
CA ASP A 370 8.08 -8.09 21.14
C ASP A 370 6.76 -8.24 20.38
N GLY A 371 6.80 -8.89 19.21
CA GLY A 371 5.59 -9.26 18.49
C GLY A 371 5.87 -9.76 17.09
N LEU A 372 4.83 -10.33 16.48
CA LEU A 372 4.88 -10.92 15.14
C LEU A 372 3.71 -10.43 14.29
N ILE A 373 4.01 -9.92 13.09
CA ILE A 373 3.02 -9.54 12.08
C ILE A 373 3.20 -10.41 10.83
N VAL A 374 2.13 -11.07 10.39
CA VAL A 374 2.13 -11.87 9.15
C VAL A 374 1.05 -11.36 8.21
N ALA A 375 1.42 -10.98 6.98
CA ALA A 375 0.49 -10.56 5.94
C ALA A 375 1.04 -10.91 4.55
N SER A 376 0.71 -12.10 4.07
CA SER A 376 1.29 -12.61 2.82
C SER A 376 0.27 -13.36 1.97
N ARG A 377 0.69 -13.66 0.73
CA ARG A 377 -0.04 -14.54 -0.20
C ARG A 377 0.11 -16.04 0.12
N PHE A 378 0.95 -16.41 1.09
CA PHE A 378 1.17 -17.81 1.46
C PHE A 378 0.17 -18.27 2.53
N HIS A 379 0.05 -19.59 2.68
CA HIS A 379 -0.74 -20.18 3.74
C HIS A 379 -0.22 -19.76 5.12
N PRO A 380 -1.05 -19.19 6.02
CA PRO A 380 -0.59 -18.60 7.27
C PRO A 380 -0.20 -19.63 8.34
N THR A 381 -0.82 -20.81 8.35
CA THR A 381 -0.60 -21.83 9.40
C THR A 381 0.87 -22.21 9.59
N PRO A 382 1.62 -22.67 8.56
CA PRO A 382 3.01 -23.07 8.74
C PRO A 382 3.91 -21.89 9.14
N LEU A 383 3.66 -20.70 8.59
CA LEU A 383 4.39 -19.49 8.97
C LEU A 383 4.22 -19.22 10.45
N LEU A 384 2.99 -19.23 10.96
CA LEU A 384 2.74 -18.87 12.34
C LEU A 384 3.33 -19.91 13.32
N LEU A 385 3.19 -21.20 13.02
CA LEU A 385 3.71 -22.27 13.87
C LEU A 385 5.24 -22.21 14.01
N SER A 386 5.97 -21.89 12.95
CA SER A 386 7.43 -21.74 12.99
C SER A 386 7.88 -20.41 13.56
N LEU A 387 7.20 -19.31 13.24
CA LEU A 387 7.69 -17.96 13.58
C LEU A 387 7.37 -17.52 15.00
N LEU A 388 6.36 -18.12 15.65
CA LEU A 388 6.07 -17.84 17.06
C LEU A 388 7.21 -18.26 18.00
N ASP A 389 8.06 -19.19 17.60
CA ASP A 389 9.21 -19.66 18.39
C ASP A 389 10.28 -18.58 18.62
N PHE A 390 10.25 -17.50 17.83
CA PHE A 390 11.14 -16.34 17.99
C PHE A 390 10.55 -15.23 18.88
N VAL A 391 9.29 -15.37 19.32
CA VAL A 391 8.55 -14.34 20.05
C VAL A 391 8.58 -14.62 21.55
N ALA A 392 8.87 -13.58 22.34
CA ALA A 392 8.88 -13.70 23.81
C ALA A 392 7.47 -14.01 24.35
N PRO A 393 7.33 -14.59 25.55
CA PRO A 393 6.04 -14.69 26.24
C PRO A 393 5.40 -13.33 26.50
N SER A 394 4.06 -13.31 26.62
CA SER A 394 3.25 -12.11 26.85
C SER A 394 3.45 -11.04 25.78
N ARG A 395 3.53 -11.44 24.51
CA ARG A 395 3.66 -10.54 23.36
C ARG A 395 2.55 -10.78 22.34
N PRO A 396 2.05 -9.73 21.67
CA PRO A 396 0.99 -9.89 20.69
C PRO A 396 1.52 -10.45 19.38
N PHE A 397 0.68 -11.23 18.70
CA PHE A 397 0.86 -11.56 17.30
C PHE A 397 -0.43 -11.27 16.52
N VAL A 398 -0.27 -10.91 15.24
CA VAL A 398 -1.39 -10.67 14.33
C VAL A 398 -1.09 -11.28 12.97
N VAL A 399 -2.05 -12.06 12.49
CA VAL A 399 -2.00 -12.71 11.17
C VAL A 399 -3.17 -12.23 10.34
N TYR A 400 -2.84 -11.68 9.18
CA TYR A 400 -3.78 -11.32 8.14
C TYR A 400 -3.94 -12.46 7.14
N CYS A 401 -5.19 -12.70 6.72
CA CYS A 401 -5.47 -13.48 5.53
C CYS A 401 -6.66 -12.87 4.76
N GLN A 402 -6.60 -12.94 3.42
CA GLN A 402 -7.73 -12.54 2.58
C GLN A 402 -8.95 -13.44 2.80
N TYR A 403 -8.72 -14.70 3.15
CA TYR A 403 -9.74 -15.74 3.31
C TYR A 403 -9.87 -16.16 4.78
N LYS A 404 -11.05 -16.60 5.19
CA LYS A 404 -11.35 -16.93 6.60
C LYS A 404 -10.88 -18.34 6.95
N GLU A 405 -11.02 -19.26 6.00
CA GLU A 405 -10.82 -20.69 6.15
C GLU A 405 -9.39 -21.04 6.59
N PRO A 406 -8.32 -20.45 6.01
CA PRO A 406 -6.95 -20.70 6.49
C PRO A 406 -6.73 -20.24 7.95
N LEU A 407 -7.45 -19.21 8.40
CA LEU A 407 -7.35 -18.75 9.79
C LEU A 407 -8.12 -19.64 10.77
N LEU A 408 -9.18 -20.33 10.33
CA LEU A 408 -9.87 -21.34 11.14
C LEU A 408 -8.97 -22.56 11.40
N GLU A 409 -8.26 -23.01 10.35
CA GLU A 409 -7.24 -24.05 10.50
C GLU A 409 -6.13 -23.59 11.44
N CYS A 410 -5.58 -22.39 11.20
CA CYS A 410 -4.52 -21.82 12.01
C CYS A 410 -4.93 -21.68 13.49
N TYR A 411 -6.16 -21.24 13.76
CA TYR A 411 -6.73 -21.17 15.11
C TYR A 411 -6.72 -22.54 15.81
N THR A 412 -7.13 -23.58 15.10
CA THR A 412 -7.15 -24.96 15.63
C THR A 412 -5.74 -25.46 15.90
N LYS A 413 -4.81 -25.26 14.96
CA LYS A 413 -3.40 -25.66 15.12
C LYS A 413 -2.66 -24.93 16.23
N LEU A 414 -2.97 -23.65 16.45
CA LEU A 414 -2.44 -22.90 17.59
C LEU A 414 -2.96 -23.45 18.92
N ARG A 415 -4.23 -23.85 18.98
CA ARG A 415 -4.82 -24.46 20.16
C ARG A 415 -4.19 -25.83 20.46
N GLU A 416 -3.90 -26.63 19.43
CA GLU A 416 -3.17 -27.89 19.56
C GLU A 416 -1.72 -27.67 20.06
N ARG A 417 -1.00 -26.71 19.45
CA ARG A 417 0.39 -26.39 19.83
C ARG A 417 0.48 -25.84 21.27
N GLY A 418 -0.48 -25.02 21.69
CA GLY A 418 -0.40 -24.27 22.94
C GLY A 418 0.55 -23.06 22.84
N GLY A 419 0.84 -22.45 24.00
CA GLY A 419 1.71 -21.27 24.09
C GLY A 419 1.06 -19.96 23.64
N VAL A 420 -0.26 -19.94 23.50
CA VAL A 420 -1.03 -18.75 23.12
C VAL A 420 -2.30 -18.64 23.94
N ILE A 421 -2.77 -17.41 24.16
CA ILE A 421 -4.02 -17.09 24.86
C ILE A 421 -4.75 -15.95 24.15
N ASN A 422 -6.04 -15.77 24.47
CA ASN A 422 -6.90 -14.72 23.93
C ASN A 422 -6.96 -14.72 22.40
N LEU A 423 -7.01 -15.92 21.80
CA LEU A 423 -7.17 -16.08 20.37
C LEU A 423 -8.48 -15.45 19.89
N ARG A 424 -8.36 -14.52 18.96
CA ARG A 424 -9.48 -13.77 18.38
C ARG A 424 -9.37 -13.80 16.86
N LEU A 425 -10.36 -14.42 16.22
CA LEU A 425 -10.64 -14.27 14.80
C LEU A 425 -11.62 -13.09 14.62
N SER A 426 -11.27 -12.13 13.77
CA SER A 426 -12.06 -10.90 13.59
C SER A 426 -12.02 -10.36 12.17
N GLU A 427 -12.99 -9.51 11.87
CA GLU A 427 -13.16 -8.83 10.59
C GLU A 427 -13.65 -7.40 10.88
N THR A 428 -13.29 -6.44 10.03
CA THR A 428 -13.82 -5.07 10.10
C THR A 428 -14.57 -4.68 8.86
N TRP A 429 -15.72 -4.04 9.08
CA TRP A 429 -16.55 -3.47 8.04
C TRP A 429 -16.50 -1.95 8.12
N LEU A 430 -16.26 -1.32 6.98
CA LEU A 430 -16.14 0.12 6.88
C LEU A 430 -17.31 0.70 6.07
N ARG A 431 -17.94 1.76 6.60
CA ARG A 431 -18.99 2.51 5.91
C ARG A 431 -18.64 3.99 5.88
N ASN A 432 -18.54 4.55 4.69
CA ASN A 432 -18.35 5.98 4.48
C ASN A 432 -19.70 6.69 4.28
N TYR A 433 -19.77 7.95 4.72
CA TYR A 433 -20.98 8.76 4.67
C TYR A 433 -20.80 9.99 3.78
N GLN A 434 -21.88 10.38 3.11
CA GLN A 434 -22.06 11.75 2.65
C GLN A 434 -22.71 12.53 3.79
N VAL A 435 -22.11 13.67 4.15
CA VAL A 435 -22.64 14.57 5.16
C VAL A 435 -22.76 15.94 4.51
N LEU A 436 -23.98 16.28 4.09
CA LEU A 436 -24.36 17.54 3.47
C LEU A 436 -25.76 17.93 3.99
N PRO A 437 -26.07 19.23 4.13
CA PRO A 437 -27.41 19.68 4.51
C PRO A 437 -28.48 19.02 3.65
N ASP A 438 -29.48 18.42 4.31
CA ASP A 438 -30.62 17.69 3.74
C ASP A 438 -30.28 16.56 2.75
N ARG A 439 -29.00 16.13 2.69
CA ARG A 439 -28.48 15.15 1.72
C ARG A 439 -27.53 14.14 2.36
N SER A 440 -27.75 13.83 3.64
CA SER A 440 -26.87 12.95 4.41
C SER A 440 -27.31 11.49 4.33
N HIS A 441 -26.41 10.62 3.85
CA HIS A 441 -26.67 9.17 3.70
C HIS A 441 -25.36 8.37 3.57
N PRO A 442 -25.36 7.05 3.79
CA PRO A 442 -24.21 6.18 3.48
C PRO A 442 -23.87 6.20 1.99
N LYS A 443 -22.58 6.08 1.62
CA LYS A 443 -22.12 6.02 0.22
C LYS A 443 -21.94 4.59 -0.28
N LEU A 444 -21.08 3.80 0.39
CA LEU A 444 -20.78 2.43 -0.01
C LEU A 444 -21.46 1.41 0.92
N LEU A 445 -21.74 0.24 0.36
CA LEU A 445 -22.17 -0.93 1.12
C LEU A 445 -20.97 -1.53 1.86
N MET A 446 -21.17 -1.94 3.11
CA MET A 446 -20.17 -2.65 3.90
C MET A 446 -19.89 -4.00 3.26
N SER A 447 -18.61 -4.36 3.07
CA SER A 447 -18.21 -5.64 2.49
C SER A 447 -17.12 -6.30 3.31
N GLY A 448 -17.00 -7.63 3.19
CA GLY A 448 -15.94 -8.42 3.80
C GLY A 448 -14.65 -8.51 2.99
N GLY A 449 -14.57 -7.84 1.83
CA GLY A 449 -13.40 -7.83 0.96
C GLY A 449 -12.20 -7.02 1.49
N GLY A 450 -12.07 -6.87 2.81
CA GLY A 450 -10.94 -6.22 3.48
C GLY A 450 -10.02 -7.18 4.22
N GLY A 451 -10.37 -8.48 4.19
CA GLY A 451 -9.65 -9.58 4.83
C GLY A 451 -9.95 -9.73 6.32
N TYR A 452 -9.38 -10.79 6.88
CA TYR A 452 -9.63 -11.27 8.23
C TYR A 452 -8.34 -11.25 9.05
N LEU A 453 -8.49 -11.11 10.37
CA LEU A 453 -7.38 -11.10 11.31
C LEU A 453 -7.54 -12.22 12.35
N LEU A 454 -6.49 -13.01 12.53
CA LEU A 454 -6.28 -13.85 13.69
C LEU A 454 -5.25 -13.17 14.60
N SER A 455 -5.60 -12.95 15.86
CA SER A 455 -4.74 -12.28 16.84
C SER A 455 -4.76 -13.01 18.18
N GLY A 456 -3.71 -12.82 18.98
CA GLY A 456 -3.60 -13.38 20.32
C GLY A 456 -2.33 -12.91 21.01
N PHE A 457 -2.09 -13.43 22.20
CA PHE A 457 -0.87 -13.21 22.97
C PHE A 457 -0.12 -14.54 23.16
N THR A 458 1.19 -14.50 23.06
CA THR A 458 2.05 -15.62 23.46
C THR A 458 2.02 -15.78 24.98
N VAL A 459 2.17 -17.01 25.46
CA VAL A 459 2.37 -17.34 26.88
C VAL A 459 3.48 -18.37 26.99
N ALA A 460 4.04 -18.53 28.19
CA ALA A 460 4.99 -19.61 28.45
C ALA A 460 4.33 -20.96 28.14
N MET A 461 5.08 -21.86 27.51
CA MET A 461 4.65 -23.24 27.30
C MET A 461 4.71 -23.98 28.64
N ASP A 462 3.79 -24.91 28.86
CA ASP A 462 3.86 -25.80 30.01
C ASP A 462 5.07 -26.72 29.85
N THR A 463 6.14 -26.47 30.60
CA THR A 463 7.26 -27.40 30.73
C THR A 463 6.83 -28.55 31.63
N LEU A 464 6.08 -29.50 31.09
CA LEU A 464 5.75 -30.76 31.79
C LEU A 464 6.98 -31.68 31.86
N LYS A 465 8.06 -31.28 32.55
CA LYS A 465 9.06 -32.20 33.12
C LYS A 465 9.71 -31.61 34.39
N ALA A 466 9.63 -32.39 35.46
CA ALA A 466 10.33 -32.31 36.76
C ALA A 466 9.75 -31.37 37.84
N ASP A 467 8.52 -31.64 38.27
CA ASP A 467 8.21 -31.54 39.70
C ASP A 467 7.42 -32.78 40.14
N THR A 468 8.15 -33.84 40.52
CA THR A 468 7.61 -35.06 41.12
C THR A 468 7.16 -34.87 42.57
N SER A 469 7.20 -33.64 43.10
CA SER A 469 6.89 -33.31 44.49
C SER A 469 5.40 -33.07 44.78
N LEU A 470 4.53 -32.97 43.76
CA LEU A 470 3.11 -32.60 43.92
C LEU A 470 2.11 -33.71 43.57
N LYS A 471 2.55 -34.97 43.46
CA LYS A 471 1.67 -36.13 43.17
C LYS A 471 1.28 -36.99 44.38
N SER A 472 1.26 -36.45 45.61
CA SER A 472 0.85 -37.24 46.79
C SER A 472 -0.49 -36.86 47.43
N ASN A 473 -1.21 -35.82 46.97
CA ASN A 473 -2.40 -35.34 47.69
C ASN A 473 -3.69 -35.37 46.85
N ALA A 474 -3.82 -36.36 45.96
CA ALA A 474 -5.05 -36.60 45.19
C ALA A 474 -5.62 -38.00 45.50
N SER A 475 -5.90 -38.26 46.78
CA SER A 475 -6.66 -39.44 47.19
C SER A 475 -7.53 -39.17 48.42
N THR A 476 -8.23 -38.04 48.46
CA THR A 476 -9.44 -37.88 49.28
C THR A 476 -10.23 -36.69 48.76
N LEU A 477 -11.30 -36.93 48.01
CA LEU A 477 -12.43 -36.01 47.88
C LEU A 477 -13.62 -36.83 47.39
N GLU A 478 -14.53 -37.04 48.33
CA GLU A 478 -15.80 -37.74 48.18
C GLU A 478 -16.70 -37.04 47.17
N SER A 479 -17.55 -37.86 46.56
CA SER A 479 -18.65 -37.51 45.68
C SER A 479 -19.56 -36.41 46.26
N HIS A 480 -19.68 -35.30 45.53
CA HIS A 480 -20.84 -34.41 45.65
C HIS A 480 -21.52 -34.27 44.30
N GLU A 481 -22.82 -34.56 44.32
CA GLU A 481 -23.75 -34.56 43.20
C GLU A 481 -23.84 -33.20 42.51
N THR A 482 -24.05 -33.26 41.20
CA THR A 482 -24.29 -32.13 40.30
C THR A 482 -25.68 -31.54 40.52
N GLU A 483 -25.77 -30.28 40.96
CA GLU A 483 -26.99 -29.48 40.90
C GLU A 483 -26.92 -28.49 39.71
N GLU A 484 -27.90 -28.59 38.81
CA GLU A 484 -28.12 -27.71 37.65
C GLU A 484 -28.58 -26.30 38.09
N PRO A 485 -28.13 -25.20 37.46
CA PRO A 485 -28.62 -23.87 37.82
C PRO A 485 -29.98 -23.57 37.16
N ALA A 486 -30.97 -23.23 38.00
CA ALA A 486 -32.33 -22.88 37.58
C ALA A 486 -32.43 -21.59 36.75
N ALA A 487 -33.27 -21.63 35.71
CA ALA A 487 -33.58 -20.50 34.83
C ALA A 487 -34.41 -19.41 35.52
N LYS A 488 -33.89 -18.17 35.59
CA LYS A 488 -34.64 -16.99 36.05
C LYS A 488 -35.62 -16.48 34.98
N LYS A 489 -36.91 -16.78 35.15
CA LYS A 489 -38.00 -16.05 34.46
C LYS A 489 -38.15 -14.65 35.08
N ARG A 490 -38.01 -13.59 34.28
CA ARG A 490 -38.46 -12.23 34.63
C ARG A 490 -39.96 -12.12 34.33
N LYS A 491 -40.75 -11.71 35.32
CA LYS A 491 -42.17 -11.39 35.20
C LYS A 491 -42.29 -9.87 35.05
N CYS A 492 -42.78 -9.37 33.92
CA CYS A 492 -43.27 -8.00 33.80
C CYS A 492 -44.73 -7.98 34.25
N PRO A 493 -45.17 -7.08 35.14
CA PRO A 493 -46.59 -6.85 35.36
C PRO A 493 -47.14 -6.00 34.21
N GLU A 494 -48.21 -6.49 33.58
CA GLU A 494 -49.10 -5.69 32.75
C GLU A 494 -49.80 -4.65 33.64
N SER A 495 -49.82 -3.40 33.17
CA SER A 495 -50.65 -2.33 33.70
C SER A 495 -51.74 -2.04 32.68
N ASP A 496 -52.98 -2.45 32.99
CA ASP A 496 -54.19 -1.92 32.36
C ASP A 496 -55.13 -1.44 33.47
N SER A 497 -55.25 -0.11 33.58
CA SER A 497 -56.45 0.69 33.95
C SER A 497 -56.05 2.16 34.01
#